data_AF-A0A954CU08-F1
#
_entry.id   AF-A0A954CU08-F1
#
_cell.length_a   1.000
_cell.length_b   1.000
_cell.length_c   1.000
_cell.angle_alpha   90.00
_cell.angle_beta   90.00
_cell.angle_gamma   90.00
#
_symmetry.space_group_name_H-M   'P 1'
#
loop_
_entity.id
_entity.type
_entity.pdbx_description
1 polymer ?
#
loop_
_entity_poly.entity_id
_entity_poly.type
_entity_poly.pdbx_seq_one_letter_code
_entity_poly.pdbx_strand_id
1 'polypeptide(L)'
;MTSVALNCPSCGASESIAAPHGERICEFCGTRYLVRMGEVHSPAPAQSASHATESPEEAQQWTNLAIIMGLMVFAVFVGFLVIFWLLSGTSN
;
A
#
# COMPACT_ATOMS: atom_id res chain seq x y z
N MET A 1 -26.60 22.34 -13.29
CA MET A 1 -25.12 22.25 -13.23
C MET A 1 -24.76 21.78 -11.83
N THR A 2 -24.45 20.50 -11.66
CA THR A 2 -24.12 19.91 -10.36
C THR A 2 -22.63 20.09 -10.09
N SER A 3 -22.25 21.10 -9.31
CA SER A 3 -20.88 21.27 -8.82
C SER A 3 -20.65 20.34 -7.63
N VAL A 4 -19.63 19.49 -7.70
CA VAL A 4 -19.21 18.65 -6.56
C VAL A 4 -18.02 19.35 -5.90
N ALA A 5 -18.09 19.54 -4.58
CA ALA A 5 -16.95 20.03 -3.80
C ALA A 5 -15.98 18.86 -3.60
N LEU A 6 -14.80 18.94 -4.20
CA LEU A 6 -13.73 17.98 -3.99
C LEU A 6 -12.56 18.68 -3.28
N ASN A 7 -12.01 18.01 -2.28
CA ASN A 7 -10.77 18.45 -1.66
C ASN A 7 -9.60 17.81 -2.40
N CYS A 8 -8.56 18.60 -2.71
CA CYS A 8 -7.34 18.06 -3.27
C CYS A 8 -6.72 17.05 -2.29
N PRO A 9 -6.37 15.82 -2.73
CA PRO A 9 -5.81 14.80 -1.84
C PRO A 9 -4.43 15.16 -1.28
N SER A 10 -3.73 16.11 -1.90
CA SER A 10 -2.36 16.47 -1.52
C SER A 10 -2.28 17.66 -0.57
N CYS A 11 -3.14 18.66 -0.72
CA CYS A 11 -3.09 19.89 0.09
C CYS A 11 -4.39 20.18 0.86
N GLY A 12 -5.47 19.44 0.60
CA GLY A 12 -6.76 19.65 1.24
C GLY A 12 -7.53 20.89 0.76
N ALA A 13 -7.02 21.62 -0.24
CA ALA A 13 -7.73 22.77 -0.81
C ALA A 13 -9.07 22.33 -1.41
N SER A 14 -10.15 23.04 -1.07
CA SER A 14 -11.49 22.78 -1.58
C SER A 14 -11.69 23.47 -2.93
N GLU A 15 -11.97 22.67 -3.97
CA GLU A 15 -12.27 23.17 -5.31
C GLU A 15 -13.68 22.73 -5.71
N SER A 16 -14.48 23.66 -6.23
CA SER A 16 -15.80 23.36 -6.80
C SER A 16 -15.64 22.91 -8.25
N ILE A 17 -15.80 21.62 -8.53
CA ILE A 17 -15.54 21.08 -9.87
C ILE A 17 -16.87 20.93 -10.64
N ALA A 18 -16.92 21.51 -11.84
CA ALA A 18 -18.11 21.48 -12.71
C ALA A 18 -18.31 20.17 -13.48
N ALA A 19 -17.23 19.39 -13.70
CA ALA A 19 -17.28 18.07 -14.33
C ALA A 19 -16.56 17.03 -13.45
N PRO A 20 -17.29 16.06 -12.85
CA PRO A 20 -16.81 15.17 -11.79
C PRO A 20 -15.98 13.98 -12.28
N HIS A 21 -15.42 14.05 -13.49
CA HIS A 21 -14.61 12.97 -14.07
C HIS A 21 -13.45 13.53 -14.90
N GLY A 22 -12.29 12.87 -14.82
CA GLY A 22 -11.10 13.19 -15.62
C GLY A 22 -9.85 13.48 -14.78
N GLU A 23 -8.72 13.64 -15.45
CA GLU A 23 -7.47 14.13 -14.85
C GLU A 23 -7.62 15.61 -14.49
N ARG A 24 -7.27 15.96 -13.26
CA ARG A 24 -7.32 17.32 -12.73
C ARG A 24 -5.96 17.66 -12.13
N ILE A 25 -5.65 18.95 -12.17
CA ILE A 25 -4.46 19.50 -11.56
C ILE A 25 -4.96 20.49 -10.52
N CYS A 26 -4.56 20.33 -9.25
CA CYS A 26 -4.91 21.29 -8.21
C CYS A 26 -4.20 22.62 -8.49
N GLU A 27 -4.92 23.73 -8.48
CA GLU A 27 -4.33 25.04 -8.75
C GLU A 27 -3.43 25.53 -7.60
N PHE A 28 -3.64 25.01 -6.40
CA PHE A 28 -2.91 25.43 -5.20
C PHE A 28 -1.56 24.71 -5.03
N CYS A 29 -1.50 23.41 -5.31
CA CYS A 29 -0.28 22.61 -5.10
C CYS A 29 0.31 22.03 -6.39
N GLY A 30 -0.38 22.16 -7.52
CA GLY A 30 0.05 21.58 -8.80
C GLY A 30 -0.09 20.06 -8.89
N THR A 31 -0.61 19.39 -7.85
CA THR A 31 -0.76 17.94 -7.84
C THR A 31 -1.79 17.49 -8.87
N ARG A 32 -1.40 16.54 -9.71
CA ARG A 32 -2.29 15.88 -10.68
C ARG A 32 -2.99 14.69 -10.03
N TYR A 33 -4.31 14.63 -10.15
CA TYR A 33 -5.11 13.54 -9.62
C TYR A 33 -6.27 13.21 -10.55
N LEU A 34 -6.63 11.93 -10.60
CA LEU A 34 -7.73 11.44 -11.41
C LEU A 34 -9.01 11.42 -10.57
N VAL A 35 -9.99 12.22 -10.97
CA VAL A 35 -11.34 12.13 -10.41
C VAL A 35 -12.09 11.06 -11.21
N ARG A 36 -12.39 9.93 -10.56
CA ARG A 36 -13.28 8.92 -11.11
C ARG A 36 -14.67 9.16 -10.55
N MET A 37 -15.68 9.10 -11.42
CA MET A 37 -17.06 9.14 -10.99
C MET A 37 -17.36 7.82 -10.29
N GLY A 38 -17.10 7.76 -8.98
CA GLY A 38 -17.69 6.74 -8.14
C GLY A 38 -19.19 6.97 -8.19
N GLU A 39 -19.95 5.94 -8.54
CA GLU A 39 -21.39 5.92 -8.22
C GLU A 39 -21.54 6.47 -6.82
N VAL A 40 -22.32 7.54 -6.68
CA VAL A 40 -22.79 7.99 -5.39
C VAL A 40 -23.60 6.81 -4.85
N HIS A 41 -22.93 5.94 -4.09
CA HIS A 41 -23.60 4.94 -3.30
C HIS A 41 -24.46 5.73 -2.32
N SER A 42 -25.74 5.83 -2.68
CA SER A 42 -26.85 5.93 -1.75
C SER A 42 -26.52 5.08 -0.52
N PRO A 43 -26.79 5.54 0.71
CA PRO A 43 -26.30 4.89 1.92
C PRO A 43 -26.92 3.49 2.03
N ALA A 44 -26.18 2.48 1.60
CA ALA A 44 -26.47 1.09 1.89
C ALA A 44 -25.87 0.80 3.27
N PRO A 45 -26.69 0.49 4.29
CA PRO A 45 -26.20 0.17 5.62
C PRO A 45 -25.56 -1.22 5.61
N ALA A 46 -24.59 -1.41 6.51
CA ALA A 46 -24.03 -2.69 6.93
C ALA A 46 -23.15 -3.46 5.93
N GLN A 47 -21.89 -3.02 5.79
CA GLN A 47 -20.77 -3.97 5.79
C GLN A 47 -20.16 -4.01 7.19
N SER A 48 -20.85 -4.72 8.08
CA SER A 48 -20.22 -5.28 9.27
C SER A 48 -19.43 -6.52 8.88
N ALA A 49 -18.25 -6.63 9.48
CA ALA A 49 -17.35 -7.79 9.55
C ALA A 49 -16.34 -7.97 8.39
N SER A 50 -15.29 -7.14 8.37
CA SER A 50 -13.93 -7.61 8.75
C SER A 50 -12.88 -6.53 8.47
N HIS A 51 -12.83 -5.50 9.30
CA HIS A 51 -11.56 -4.86 9.66
C HIS A 51 -11.81 -4.24 11.04
N ALA A 52 -11.75 -5.12 12.04
CA ALA A 52 -11.52 -4.68 13.39
C ALA A 52 -10.20 -3.91 13.40
N THR A 53 -10.28 -2.71 13.94
CA THR A 53 -9.20 -1.93 14.52
C THR A 53 -8.26 -2.85 15.33
N GLU A 54 -7.16 -3.29 14.73
CA GLU A 54 -5.96 -3.68 15.46
C GLU A 54 -4.83 -2.78 15.00
N SER A 55 -4.11 -2.24 15.98
CA SER A 55 -3.04 -1.26 15.84
C SER A 55 -2.07 -1.61 14.69
N PRO A 56 -1.77 -0.67 13.76
CA PRO A 56 -0.77 -0.91 12.71
C PRO A 56 0.64 -1.20 13.25
N GLU A 57 0.88 -1.02 14.55
CA GLU A 57 2.17 -1.29 15.21
C GLU A 57 2.46 -2.80 15.35
N GLU A 58 1.45 -3.63 15.66
CA GLU A 58 1.69 -5.09 15.83
C GLU A 58 1.89 -5.80 14.49
N ALA A 59 1.10 -5.48 13.46
CA ALA A 59 1.25 -6.09 12.15
C ALA A 59 2.65 -5.82 11.54
N GLN A 60 3.21 -4.65 11.78
CA GLN A 60 4.57 -4.30 11.35
C GLN A 60 5.63 -5.07 12.16
N GLN A 61 5.42 -5.29 13.46
CA GLN A 61 6.34 -6.04 14.32
C GLN A 61 6.47 -7.51 13.87
N TRP A 62 5.36 -8.18 13.59
CA TRP A 62 5.36 -9.57 13.10
C TRP A 62 6.02 -9.71 11.74
N THR A 63 5.80 -8.73 10.85
CA THR A 63 6.42 -8.71 9.52
C THR A 63 7.96 -8.59 9.61
N ASN A 64 8.46 -7.67 10.44
CA ASN A 64 9.91 -7.53 10.66
C ASN A 64 10.54 -8.79 11.26
N LEU A 65 9.87 -9.42 12.24
CA LEU A 65 10.34 -10.65 12.87
C LEU A 65 10.38 -11.81 11.86
N ALA A 66 9.36 -11.93 11.01
CA ALA A 66 9.32 -12.94 9.95
C ALA A 66 10.45 -12.74 8.92
N ILE A 67 10.73 -11.49 8.52
CA ILE A 67 11.82 -11.17 7.59
C ILE A 67 13.18 -11.53 8.20
N ILE A 68 13.42 -11.15 9.47
CA ILE A 68 14.70 -11.45 10.15
C ILE A 68 14.90 -12.96 10.26
N MET A 69 13.87 -13.70 10.68
CA MET A 69 13.93 -15.17 10.78
C MET A 69 14.18 -15.81 9.41
N GLY A 70 13.50 -15.33 8.36
CA GLY A 70 13.70 -15.81 6.99
C GLY A 70 15.13 -15.58 6.48
N LEU A 71 15.68 -14.38 6.73
CA LEU A 71 17.06 -14.06 6.34
C LEU A 71 18.10 -14.92 7.08
N MET A 72 17.90 -15.18 8.37
CA MET A 72 18.80 -16.05 9.15
C MET A 72 18.82 -17.48 8.60
N VAL A 73 17.65 -18.07 8.35
CA VAL A 73 17.55 -19.42 7.79
C VAL A 73 18.16 -19.48 6.39
N PHE A 74 17.88 -18.48 5.55
CA PHE A 74 18.44 -18.41 4.21
C PHE A 74 19.97 -18.30 4.21
N ALA A 75 20.54 -17.45 5.07
CA ALA A 75 21.98 -17.28 5.19
C ALA A 75 22.69 -18.58 5.62
N VAL A 76 22.12 -19.30 6.59
CA VAL A 76 22.64 -20.62 7.03
C VAL A 76 22.56 -21.63 5.90
N PHE A 77 21.44 -21.68 5.18
CA PHE A 77 21.25 -22.62 4.08
C PHE A 77 22.23 -22.37 2.92
N VAL A 78 22.37 -21.11 2.48
CA VAL A 78 23.32 -20.74 1.43
C VAL A 78 24.76 -21.00 1.88
N GLY A 79 25.12 -20.65 3.11
CA GLY A 79 26.44 -20.95 3.67
C GLY A 79 26.74 -22.44 3.66
N PHE A 80 25.77 -23.28 4.04
CA PHE A 80 25.91 -24.73 3.99
C PHE A 80 26.08 -25.25 2.57
N LEU A 81 25.30 -24.76 1.60
CA LEU A 81 25.44 -25.15 0.19
C LEU A 81 26.82 -24.80 -0.38
N VAL A 82 27.35 -23.62 -0.04
CA VAL A 82 28.69 -23.20 -0.49
C VAL A 82 29.77 -24.11 0.11
N ILE A 83 29.71 -24.38 1.42
CA ILE A 83 30.67 -25.29 2.09
C ILE A 83 30.58 -26.70 1.51
N PHE A 84 29.35 -27.22 1.34
CA PHE A 84 29.13 -28.53 0.75
C PHE A 84 29.68 -28.63 -0.67
N TRP A 85 29.50 -27.59 -1.48
CA TRP A 85 30.04 -27.53 -2.84
C TRP A 85 31.58 -27.51 -2.84
N LEU A 86 32.21 -26.73 -1.95
CA LEU A 86 33.67 -26.70 -1.81
C LEU A 86 34.25 -28.06 -1.35
N LEU A 87 33.61 -28.72 -0.39
CA LEU A 87 34.01 -30.05 0.08
C LEU A 87 33.81 -31.12 -1.00
N SER A 88 32.71 -31.06 -1.74
CA SER A 88 32.43 -31.99 -2.84
C SER A 88 33.38 -31.77 -4.02
N GLY A 89 33.76 -30.52 -4.30
CA GLY A 89 34.70 -30.17 -5.36
C GLY A 89 36.16 -30.49 -5.03
N THR A 90 36.52 -30.65 -3.76
CA THR A 90 37.87 -31.09 -3.33
C THR A 90 38.00 -32.62 -3.25
N SER A 91 36.89 -33.35 -3.32
CA SER A 91 36.82 -34.81 -3.29
C SER A 91 36.99 -35.49 -4.67
N ASN A 92 37.22 -34.71 -5.73
CA ASN A 92 37.35 -35.17 -7.12
C ASN A 92 38.72 -34.78 -7.66
#